data_AF-A0A7V5GT42-F1
#
_entry.id   AF-A0A7V5GT42-F1
#
_cell.length_a   1.000
_cell.length_b   1.000
_cell.length_c   1.000
_cell.angle_alpha   90.00
_cell.angle_beta   90.00
_cell.angle_gamma   90.00
#
_symmetry.space_group_name_H-M   'P 1'
#
loop_
_entity.id
_entity.type
_entity.pdbx_description
1 polymer ?
#
loop_
_entity_poly.entity_id
_entity_poly.type
_entity_poly.pdbx_seq_one_letter_code
_entity_poly.pdbx_strand_id
1 'polypeptide(L)'
;LMQCIVAGWMFPIEKLRAFLNEVSDFKIGKWWTFCIRWLTPAVLAVMLVQNLYAEITKAYGGYPVWSLWVGGWLVTAVLIAGSLYLQYRNREVAT
;
A
#
# COMPACT_ATOMS: atom_id res chain seq x y z
N LEU A 1 1.77 -0.21 4.61
CA LEU A 1 2.59 -1.14 5.41
C LEU A 1 3.79 -1.66 4.62
N MET A 2 3.59 -2.36 3.49
CA MET A 2 4.70 -2.94 2.71
C MET A 2 5.79 -1.95 2.32
N GLN A 3 5.45 -0.78 1.80
CA GLN A 3 6.43 0.26 1.45
C GLN A 3 7.31 0.68 2.64
N CYS A 4 6.76 0.70 3.87
CA CYS A 4 7.51 1.04 5.08
C CYS A 4 8.47 -0.08 5.46
N ILE A 5 8.07 -1.35 5.26
CA ILE A 5 8.94 -2.51 5.46
C ILE A 5 10.11 -2.47 4.48
N VAL A 6 9.82 -2.22 3.21
CA VAL A 6 10.83 -2.07 2.15
C VAL A 6 11.78 -0.92 2.48
N ALA A 7 11.26 0.28 2.76
CA ALA A 7 12.08 1.44 3.05
C ALA A 7 12.87 1.34 4.37
N GLY A 8 12.25 0.78 5.42
CA GLY A 8 12.83 0.74 6.78
C GLY A 8 13.83 -0.38 7.02
N TRP A 9 13.70 -1.51 6.30
CA TRP A 9 14.53 -2.71 6.53
C TRP A 9 15.22 -3.26 5.29
N MET A 10 14.63 -3.15 4.10
CA MET A 10 15.27 -3.65 2.87
C MET A 10 16.22 -2.62 2.25
N PHE A 11 15.97 -1.33 2.47
CA PHE A 11 16.82 -0.24 1.98
C PHE A 11 17.76 0.28 3.09
N PRO A 12 19.00 0.72 2.75
CA PRO A 12 19.90 1.35 3.72
C PRO A 12 19.37 2.74 4.13
N ILE A 13 18.48 2.75 5.12
CA ILE A 13 17.76 3.93 5.62
C ILE A 13 18.70 5.08 6.05
N GLU A 14 19.91 4.77 6.53
CA GLU A 14 20.90 5.80 6.89
C GLU A 14 21.51 6.48 5.66
N LYS A 15 21.71 5.77 4.55
CA LYS A 15 22.13 6.38 3.28
C LYS A 15 21.03 7.27 2.73
N LEU A 16 19.78 6.84 2.84
CA LEU A 16 18.61 7.63 2.46
C LEU A 16 18.52 8.92 3.32
N ARG A 17 18.68 8.81 4.63
CA ARG A 17 18.69 9.98 5.52
C ARG A 17 19.84 10.94 5.22
N ALA A 18 21.03 10.42 4.89
CA ALA A 18 22.17 11.24 4.49
C ALA A 18 21.89 12.01 3.19
N PHE A 19 21.37 11.32 2.17
CA PHE A 19 20.95 11.94 0.90
C PHE A 19 19.87 13.00 1.12
N LEU A 20 18.82 12.68 1.88
CA LEU A 20 17.74 13.62 2.20
C LEU A 20 18.28 14.87 2.90
N ASN A 21 19.25 14.70 3.80
CA ASN A 21 19.90 15.81 4.47
C ASN A 21 20.79 16.64 3.55
N GLU A 22 21.34 16.07 2.48
CA GLU A 22 22.17 16.79 1.50
C GLU A 22 21.32 17.76 0.66
N VAL A 23 20.12 17.31 0.26
CA VAL A 23 19.22 18.07 -0.62
C VAL A 23 18.16 18.91 0.12
N SER A 24 17.99 18.72 1.43
CA SER A 24 16.98 19.45 2.22
C SER A 24 17.55 20.68 2.93
N ASP A 25 16.76 21.75 2.96
CA ASP A 25 17.05 22.98 3.71
C ASP A 25 17.05 22.77 5.24
N PHE A 26 16.44 21.68 5.72
CA PHE A 26 16.43 21.28 7.13
C PHE A 26 17.01 19.89 7.33
N LYS A 27 17.71 19.68 8.46
CA LYS A 27 18.34 18.40 8.76
C LYS A 27 17.43 17.50 9.60
N ILE A 28 17.34 16.25 9.20
CA ILE A 28 16.57 15.19 9.83
C ILE A 28 17.50 14.29 10.65
N GLY A 29 17.16 14.14 11.93
CA GLY A 29 17.90 13.36 12.93
C GLY A 29 17.53 11.88 12.96
N LYS A 30 18.13 11.14 13.91
CA LYS A 30 17.91 9.68 14.08
C LYS A 30 16.47 9.30 14.44
N TRP A 31 15.70 10.23 15.01
CA TRP A 31 14.29 10.01 15.34
C TRP A 31 13.47 9.64 14.10
N TRP A 32 13.83 10.18 12.92
CA TRP A 32 13.15 9.85 11.67
C TRP A 32 13.40 8.42 11.25
N THR A 33 14.64 7.92 11.38
CA THR A 33 14.96 6.51 11.15
C THR A 33 14.12 5.62 12.06
N PHE A 34 13.98 5.98 13.33
CA PHE A 34 13.14 5.24 14.28
C PHE A 34 11.66 5.24 13.85
N CYS A 35 11.14 6.38 13.40
CA CYS A 35 9.76 6.47 12.93
C CYS A 35 9.50 5.51 11.75
N ILE A 36 10.36 5.54 10.73
CA ILE A 36 10.19 4.71 9.52
C ILE A 36 10.36 3.22 9.83
N ARG A 37 11.32 2.87 10.70
CA ARG A 37 11.65 1.48 11.00
C ARG A 37 10.80 0.85 12.09
N TRP A 38 10.14 1.62 12.95
CA TRP A 38 9.42 1.03 14.09
C TRP A 38 8.04 1.62 14.26
N LEU A 39 7.94 2.95 14.45
CA LEU A 39 6.68 3.59 14.82
C LEU A 39 5.61 3.44 13.72
N THR A 40 5.92 3.91 12.51
CA THR A 40 5.00 3.88 11.36
C THR A 40 4.54 2.45 11.03
N PRO A 41 5.43 1.45 10.87
CA PRO A 41 4.99 0.09 10.59
C PRO A 41 4.19 -0.52 11.74
N ALA A 42 4.50 -0.24 13.00
CA ALA A 42 3.71 -0.72 14.14
C ALA A 42 2.30 -0.14 14.15
N VAL A 43 2.14 1.18 13.99
CA VAL A 43 0.82 1.83 13.93
C VAL A 43 0.02 1.30 12.74
N LEU A 44 0.64 1.20 11.56
CA LEU A 44 -0.01 0.65 10.37
C LEU A 44 -0.40 -0.82 10.55
N ALA A 45 0.39 -1.62 11.25
CA ALA A 45 0.06 -3.01 11.55
C ALA A 45 -1.14 -3.11 12.50
N VAL A 46 -1.17 -2.30 13.57
CA VAL A 46 -2.32 -2.26 14.49
C VAL A 46 -3.60 -1.83 13.75
N MET A 47 -3.52 -0.77 12.96
CA MET A 47 -4.65 -0.31 12.15
C MET A 47 -5.11 -1.39 11.17
N LEU A 48 -4.19 -2.11 10.53
CA LEU A 48 -4.51 -3.20 9.61
C LEU A 48 -5.28 -4.32 10.33
N VAL A 49 -4.79 -4.76 11.50
CA VAL A 49 -5.45 -5.81 12.29
C VAL A 49 -6.84 -5.36 12.75
N GLN A 50 -6.98 -4.12 13.24
CA GLN A 50 -8.27 -3.59 13.66
C GLN A 50 -9.27 -3.50 12.51
N ASN A 51 -8.86 -2.98 11.36
CA ASN A 51 -9.73 -2.89 10.18
C ASN A 51 -10.10 -4.29 9.66
N LEU A 52 -9.13 -5.21 9.58
CA LEU A 52 -9.41 -6.57 9.13
C LEU A 52 -10.38 -7.30 10.07
N TYR A 53 -10.21 -7.13 11.38
CA TYR A 53 -11.14 -7.67 12.37
C TYR A 53 -12.54 -7.07 12.23
N ALA A 54 -12.64 -5.75 12.07
CA ALA A 54 -13.91 -5.07 11.88
C ALA A 54 -14.64 -5.57 10.62
N GLU A 55 -13.90 -5.73 9.52
CA GLU A 55 -14.43 -6.13 8.21
C GLU A 55 -14.89 -7.60 8.16
N ILE A 56 -14.17 -8.48 8.86
CA ILE A 56 -14.55 -9.90 8.97
C ILE A 56 -15.76 -10.08 9.90
N THR A 57 -15.87 -9.26 10.95
CA THR A 57 -16.96 -9.40 11.94
C THR A 57 -18.24 -8.67 11.54
N LYS A 58 -18.13 -7.57 10.80
CA LYS A 58 -19.27 -6.83 10.24
C LYS A 58 -18.94 -6.50 8.79
N ALA A 59 -19.83 -6.88 7.88
CA ALA A 59 -19.74 -6.48 6.47
C ALA A 59 -19.53 -4.96 6.37
N TYR A 60 -18.68 -4.50 5.44
CA TYR A 60 -18.32 -3.10 5.23
C TYR A 60 -19.51 -2.16 5.48
N GLY A 61 -19.44 -1.33 6.52
CA GLY A 61 -20.49 -0.35 6.83
C GLY A 61 -21.92 -0.91 7.03
N GLY A 62 -22.08 -2.22 7.28
CA GLY A 62 -23.38 -2.88 7.41
C GLY A 62 -24.09 -3.17 6.08
N TYR A 63 -23.40 -3.04 4.94
CA TYR A 63 -23.99 -3.32 3.64
C TYR A 63 -24.33 -4.81 3.46
N PRO A 64 -25.38 -5.13 2.67
CA PRO A 64 -25.64 -6.50 2.26
C PRO A 64 -24.43 -7.13 1.55
N VAL A 65 -24.12 -8.38 1.85
CA VAL A 65 -22.93 -9.07 1.30
C VAL A 65 -22.93 -9.07 -0.24
N TRP A 66 -24.09 -9.20 -0.87
CA TRP A 66 -24.20 -9.20 -2.34
C TRP A 66 -23.71 -7.89 -2.96
N SER A 67 -23.92 -6.73 -2.31
CA SER A 67 -23.50 -5.44 -2.86
C SER A 67 -21.98 -5.27 -2.80
N LEU A 68 -21.32 -5.92 -1.82
CA LEU A 68 -19.85 -5.95 -1.75
C LEU A 68 -19.24 -6.80 -2.87
N TRP A 69 -19.86 -7.93 -3.18
CA TRP A 69 -19.41 -8.79 -4.28
C TRP A 69 -19.64 -8.15 -5.66
N VAL A 70 -20.81 -7.57 -5.90
CA VAL A 70 -21.14 -6.98 -7.20
C VAL A 70 -20.45 -5.63 -7.37
N GLY A 71 -20.63 -4.71 -6.42
CA GLY A 71 -20.10 -3.34 -6.53
C GLY A 71 -18.61 -3.22 -6.26
N GLY A 72 -18.06 -4.07 -5.39
CA GLY A 72 -16.63 -4.10 -5.10
C GLY A 72 -15.88 -5.04 -6.03
N TRP A 73 -16.05 -6.34 -5.81
CA TRP A 73 -15.17 -7.36 -6.40
C TRP A 73 -15.38 -7.58 -7.89
N LEU A 74 -16.63 -7.64 -8.36
CA LEU A 74 -16.93 -7.86 -9.77
C LEU A 74 -16.49 -6.68 -10.63
N VAL A 75 -16.78 -5.45 -10.21
CA VAL A 75 -16.30 -4.24 -10.91
C VAL A 75 -14.78 -4.23 -11.01
N THR A 76 -14.08 -4.52 -9.91
CA THR A 76 -12.61 -4.57 -9.89
C THR A 76 -12.07 -5.66 -10.83
N ALA A 77 -12.66 -6.86 -10.81
CA ALA A 77 -12.25 -7.96 -11.68
C ALA A 77 -12.44 -7.62 -13.16
N VAL A 78 -13.56 -6.98 -13.53
CA VAL A 78 -13.83 -6.52 -14.89
C VAL A 78 -12.81 -5.47 -15.34
N LEU A 79 -12.47 -4.51 -14.50
CA LEU A 79 -11.46 -3.49 -14.82
C LEU A 79 -10.08 -4.11 -15.04
N ILE A 80 -9.67 -5.05 -14.18
CA ILE A 80 -8.39 -5.75 -14.32
C ILE A 80 -8.39 -6.58 -15.61
N ALA A 81 -9.41 -7.41 -15.82
CA ALA A 81 -9.51 -8.26 -17.01
C ALA A 81 -9.54 -7.43 -18.30
N GLY A 82 -10.31 -6.34 -18.33
CA GLY A 82 -10.35 -5.41 -19.46
C GLY A 82 -9.01 -4.75 -19.72
N SER A 83 -8.29 -4.32 -18.68
CA SER A 83 -6.96 -3.73 -18.82
C SER A 83 -5.94 -4.72 -19.40
N LEU A 84 -5.97 -5.98 -18.94
CA LEU A 84 -5.09 -7.03 -19.43
C LEU A 84 -5.44 -7.42 -20.88
N TYR A 85 -6.72 -7.50 -21.22
CA TYR A 85 -7.18 -7.74 -22.59
C TYR A 85 -6.72 -6.64 -23.55
N LEU A 86 -6.87 -5.37 -23.18
CA LEU A 86 -6.38 -4.24 -23.98
C LEU A 86 -4.86 -4.27 -24.12
N GLN A 87 -4.13 -4.58 -23.04
CA GLN A 87 -2.68 -4.70 -23.08
C GLN A 87 -2.23 -5.86 -23.98
N TYR A 88 -2.93 -7.00 -23.94
CA TYR A 88 -2.70 -8.13 -24.83
C TYR A 88 -2.93 -7.76 -26.29
N ARG A 89 -4.08 -7.16 -26.62
CA ARG A 89 -4.42 -6.74 -27.98
C ARG A 89 -3.47 -5.68 -28.54
N ASN A 90 -2.99 -4.76 -27.71
CA ASN A 90 -2.01 -3.77 -28.15
C ASN A 90 -0.63 -4.39 -28.48
N ARG A 91 -0.26 -5.52 -27.85
CA ARG A 91 0.98 -6.22 -28.17
C ARG A 91 0.92 -6.93 -29.53
N GLU A 92 -0.22 -7.51 -29.89
CA GLU A 92 -0.41 -8.19 -31.18
C GLU A 92 -0.44 -7.23 -32.38
N VAL A 93 -0.91 -5.99 -32.21
CA VAL A 93 -0.96 -4.98 -33.29
C VAL A 93 0.41 -4.31 -33.52
N ALA A 94 1.32 -4.38 -32.54
CA ALA A 94 2.65 -3.76 -32.61
C ALA A 94 3.73 -4.67 -33.23
N THR A 95 3.40 -5.91 -33.57
CA THR A 95 4.25 -6.90 -34.26
C THR A 95 3.80 -7.10 -35.70
#